data_AF-A0A534PLQ0-F1
#
_entry.id   AF-A0A534PLQ0-F1
#
_cell.length_a   1.000
_cell.length_b   1.000
_cell.length_c   1.000
_cell.angle_alpha   90.00
_cell.angle_beta   90.00
_cell.angle_gamma   90.00
#
_symmetry.space_group_name_H-M   'P 1'
#
loop_
_entity.id
_entity.type
_entity.pdbx_description
1 polymer ?
#
loop_
_entity_poly.entity_id
_entity_poly.type
_entity_poly.pdbx_seq_one_letter_code
_entity_poly.pdbx_strand_id
1 'polypeptide(L)'
;MRASATAAGVEVTWSAAAGAGSYRVQLVDLDTKGALSDAVVVHGTRATLPGAFSQSAGVWVDAMPGGRAVGFVSAGASGGGAQPWQMFGPQDFRGGVLHADFPQLAAGERLGVLLVNAGGRDGAQADVAVSGVAEGGSQASGVRPSSLVSMLQRSVALHAPEFAVPARAAAAEAAPAGDHRPFCVVPGLDFSRHIRKPATRVAQTAHGEFWVDDEDLSHYEAPFFDALAQAYEERVWPVDTSAFGAPTDVDGNGRILVLLTHELGAHLNGGWLIGYFGNGDLLTARDGSSDCSGGGSNHAEIVYLNDVRNGGANGYSAQDLQGTVFPATLAHEIQHLLNLGHRCVEKSCDGPEVTWINEALSKVAEDLAGYGWNSSIGRSEGAAYLERGAYDGRSLTKWEGDPIGNYQGAHSFMRFFADRLGTDVAGVGERGA
;
A
#
# COMPACT_ATOMS: atom_id res chain seq x y z
N MET A 1 2.23 3.78 30.24
CA MET A 1 1.01 4.57 30.51
C MET A 1 -0.17 3.74 30.04
N ARG A 2 -1.29 3.78 30.75
CA ARG A 2 -2.54 3.12 30.38
C ARG A 2 -3.65 4.13 30.53
N ALA A 3 -4.63 4.09 29.66
CA ALA A 3 -5.80 4.92 29.84
C ALA A 3 -7.03 4.29 29.22
N SER A 4 -8.17 4.78 29.68
CA SER A 4 -9.48 4.27 29.32
C SER A 4 -10.51 5.39 29.35
N ALA A 5 -11.40 5.37 28.37
CA ALA A 5 -12.58 6.22 28.37
C ALA A 5 -13.60 5.72 29.42
N THR A 6 -14.22 6.64 30.13
CA THR A 6 -15.38 6.39 31.00
C THR A 6 -16.50 7.37 30.66
N ALA A 7 -17.70 7.13 31.18
CA ALA A 7 -18.80 8.09 31.06
C ALA A 7 -18.49 9.47 31.68
N ALA A 8 -17.45 9.57 32.53
CA ALA A 8 -17.05 10.79 33.21
C ALA A 8 -15.80 11.48 32.61
N GLY A 9 -15.19 10.92 31.55
CA GLY A 9 -13.96 11.43 30.95
C GLY A 9 -12.87 10.35 30.78
N VAL A 10 -11.61 10.76 30.62
CA VAL A 10 -10.46 9.84 30.43
C VAL A 10 -9.79 9.56 31.77
N GLU A 11 -9.77 8.30 32.20
CA GLU A 11 -8.91 7.86 33.30
C GLU A 11 -7.57 7.41 32.73
N VAL A 12 -6.49 7.92 33.31
CA VAL A 12 -5.12 7.65 32.87
C VAL A 12 -4.25 7.28 34.05
N THR A 13 -3.37 6.29 33.84
CA THR A 13 -2.39 5.81 34.82
C THR A 13 -1.01 5.65 34.18
N TRP A 14 0.05 5.90 34.94
CA TRP A 14 1.44 5.77 34.48
C TRP A 14 2.36 5.21 35.56
N SER A 15 3.61 4.93 35.21
CA SER A 15 4.63 4.55 36.17
C SER A 15 5.28 5.81 36.73
N ALA A 16 5.58 5.82 38.03
CA ALA A 16 6.23 6.97 38.65
C ALA A 16 7.60 7.24 38.01
N ALA A 17 7.86 8.51 37.68
CA ALA A 17 9.18 8.98 37.30
C ALA A 17 10.02 9.22 38.56
N ALA A 18 11.26 8.75 38.54
CA ALA A 18 12.19 8.93 39.66
C ALA A 18 12.43 10.44 39.90
N GLY A 19 12.22 10.90 41.13
CA GLY A 19 12.42 12.30 41.52
C GLY A 19 11.25 13.26 41.23
N ALA A 20 10.15 12.78 40.64
CA ALA A 20 8.97 13.62 40.38
C ALA A 20 8.08 13.76 41.65
N GLY A 21 7.80 15.00 42.04
CA GLY A 21 6.90 15.34 43.16
C GLY A 21 5.45 15.63 42.74
N SER A 22 5.22 15.87 41.44
CA SER A 22 3.90 16.00 40.83
C SER A 22 3.97 15.79 39.32
N TYR A 23 2.80 15.65 38.69
CA TYR A 23 2.64 15.46 37.27
C TYR A 23 1.60 16.45 36.74
N ARG A 24 1.89 17.10 35.62
CA ARG A 24 0.92 17.91 34.87
C ARG A 24 0.34 17.04 33.77
N VAL A 25 -0.97 16.85 33.78
CA VAL A 25 -1.69 15.94 32.89
C VAL A 25 -2.68 16.74 32.04
N GLN A 26 -2.67 16.58 30.73
CA GLN A 26 -3.49 17.42 29.83
C GLN A 26 -4.04 16.61 28.65
N LEU A 27 -5.31 16.80 28.29
CA LEU A 27 -5.81 16.30 27.02
C LEU A 27 -5.19 17.11 25.90
N VAL A 28 -4.77 16.43 24.84
CA VAL A 28 -4.21 17.05 23.65
C VAL A 28 -4.84 16.50 22.41
N ASP A 29 -4.81 17.30 21.36
CA ASP A 29 -5.17 16.89 20.03
C ASP A 29 -3.90 16.33 19.39
N LEU A 30 -3.93 15.06 18.98
CA LEU A 30 -2.74 14.38 18.44
C LEU A 30 -2.35 14.91 17.07
N ASP A 31 -3.29 15.50 16.33
CA ASP A 31 -3.07 16.01 14.97
C ASP A 31 -2.40 17.39 15.03
N THR A 32 -2.98 18.30 15.83
CA THR A 32 -2.48 19.67 15.97
C THR A 32 -1.39 19.80 17.03
N LYS A 33 -1.20 18.78 17.86
CA LYS A 33 -0.39 18.82 19.09
C LYS A 33 -0.83 19.95 20.03
N GLY A 34 -2.07 20.43 19.88
CA GLY A 34 -2.67 21.48 20.70
C GLY A 34 -3.29 20.93 21.98
N ALA A 35 -3.49 21.78 22.98
CA ALA A 35 -4.22 21.40 24.18
C ALA A 35 -5.73 21.34 23.91
N LEU A 36 -6.37 20.22 24.26
CA LEU A 36 -7.84 20.05 24.24
C LEU A 36 -8.49 20.33 25.58
N SER A 37 -7.71 20.30 26.67
CA SER A 37 -8.19 20.67 28.00
C SER A 37 -7.19 21.55 28.73
N ASP A 38 -7.63 22.15 29.83
CA ASP A 38 -6.71 22.65 30.84
C ASP A 38 -5.90 21.49 31.43
N ALA A 39 -4.68 21.79 31.85
CA ALA A 39 -3.83 20.79 32.48
C ALA A 39 -4.18 20.62 33.96
N VAL A 40 -4.33 19.38 34.40
CA VAL A 40 -4.56 18.99 35.79
C VAL A 40 -3.24 18.59 36.41
N VAL A 41 -2.88 19.18 37.56
CA VAL A 41 -1.70 18.78 38.32
C VAL A 41 -2.10 17.75 39.37
N VAL A 42 -1.43 16.60 39.37
CA VAL A 42 -1.66 15.52 40.34
C VAL A 42 -0.36 15.12 41.03
N HIS A 43 -0.46 14.62 42.27
CA HIS A 43 0.69 14.15 43.06
C HIS A 43 0.89 12.63 43.02
N GLY A 44 0.00 11.91 42.33
CA GLY A 44 0.07 10.47 42.12
C GLY A 44 0.26 10.13 40.65
N THR A 45 0.23 8.83 40.34
CA THR A 45 0.40 8.33 38.96
C THR A 45 -0.92 8.00 38.27
N ARG A 46 -1.99 8.69 38.67
CA ARG A 46 -3.35 8.56 38.12
C ARG A 46 -3.98 9.95 37.99
N ALA A 47 -4.72 10.17 36.90
CA ALA A 47 -5.56 11.35 36.73
C ALA A 47 -6.87 10.99 36.00
N THR A 48 -7.89 11.79 36.21
CA THR A 48 -9.14 11.76 35.45
C THR A 48 -9.33 13.11 34.78
N LEU A 49 -9.48 13.13 33.46
CA LEU A 49 -9.63 14.34 32.66
C LEU A 49 -11.06 14.42 32.13
N PRO A 50 -11.87 15.42 32.54
CA PRO A 50 -13.21 15.62 32.02
C PRO A 50 -13.15 16.24 30.62
N GLY A 51 -14.05 15.87 29.71
CA GLY A 51 -14.12 16.47 28.37
C GLY A 51 -14.91 15.65 27.34
N ALA A 52 -15.29 16.30 26.23
CA ALA A 52 -15.88 15.65 25.06
C ALA A 52 -14.78 15.11 24.13
N PHE A 53 -15.05 13.97 23.50
CA PHE A 53 -14.09 13.23 22.69
C PHE A 53 -14.00 13.81 21.27
N SER A 54 -12.78 13.96 20.75
CA SER A 54 -12.49 14.03 19.31
C SER A 54 -11.92 12.68 18.84
N GLN A 55 -11.92 12.42 17.54
CA GLN A 55 -11.40 11.17 16.97
C GLN A 55 -9.87 11.01 17.13
N SER A 56 -9.17 12.05 17.58
CA SER A 56 -7.70 12.13 17.68
C SER A 56 -7.22 12.73 19.01
N ALA A 57 -7.94 12.49 20.12
CA ALA A 57 -7.50 12.92 21.45
C ALA A 57 -6.34 12.06 21.99
N GLY A 58 -5.43 12.72 22.72
CA GLY A 58 -4.22 12.22 23.39
C GLY A 58 -4.14 12.70 24.85
N VAL A 59 -3.18 12.20 25.65
CA VAL A 59 -2.90 12.72 27.00
C VAL A 59 -1.41 13.00 27.18
N TRP A 60 -1.03 14.23 27.50
CA TRP A 60 0.33 14.52 27.96
C TRP A 60 0.47 14.33 29.47
N VAL A 61 1.62 13.82 29.92
CA VAL A 61 2.01 13.70 31.34
C VAL A 61 3.41 14.27 31.53
N ASP A 62 3.51 15.50 32.02
CA ASP A 62 4.80 16.14 32.34
C ASP A 62 5.19 15.86 33.80
N ALA A 63 6.35 15.25 34.05
CA ALA A 63 6.86 15.02 35.40
C ALA A 63 7.57 16.27 35.95
N MET A 64 7.28 16.63 37.20
CA MET A 64 7.78 17.85 37.83
C MET A 64 8.50 17.56 39.17
N PRO A 65 9.79 17.92 39.33
CA PRO A 65 10.77 18.30 38.30
C PRO A 65 11.26 17.05 37.56
N GLY A 66 11.44 17.09 36.23
CA GLY A 66 11.92 15.87 35.53
C GLY A 66 11.76 15.77 34.02
N GLY A 67 11.20 16.78 33.35
CA GLY A 67 11.03 16.74 31.89
C GLY A 67 9.79 15.97 31.43
N ARG A 68 9.50 16.08 30.13
CA ARG A 68 8.26 15.62 29.49
C ARG A 68 8.34 14.14 29.09
N ALA A 69 7.41 13.32 29.58
CA ALA A 69 7.16 11.99 29.05
C ALA A 69 5.86 12.03 28.23
N VAL A 70 5.97 11.83 26.92
CA VAL A 70 4.79 11.71 26.06
C VAL A 70 4.32 10.27 26.09
N GLY A 71 3.05 10.04 26.45
CA GLY A 71 2.42 8.74 26.29
C GLY A 71 1.06 8.91 25.61
N PHE A 72 0.73 8.00 24.72
CA PHE A 72 -0.45 8.11 23.87
C PHE A 72 -1.66 7.48 24.56
N VAL A 73 -2.81 8.14 24.42
CA VAL A 73 -4.12 7.70 24.95
C VAL A 73 -5.19 8.25 24.03
N SER A 74 -5.85 7.42 23.23
CA SER A 74 -7.15 7.76 22.66
C SER A 74 -8.29 7.04 23.40
N ALA A 75 -9.50 7.55 23.27
CA ALA A 75 -10.65 7.19 24.10
C ALA A 75 -11.92 7.13 23.24
N GLY A 76 -12.79 6.15 23.49
CA GLY A 76 -14.08 5.93 22.81
C GLY A 76 -14.69 4.59 23.21
N ALA A 77 -15.78 4.15 22.57
CA ALA A 77 -16.63 3.08 23.07
C ALA A 77 -16.81 1.94 22.06
N SER A 78 -16.65 0.71 22.57
CA SER A 78 -16.97 -0.61 21.99
C SER A 78 -16.04 -1.15 20.91
N GLY A 79 -15.39 -2.28 21.25
CA GLY A 79 -14.53 -3.08 20.38
C GLY A 79 -15.28 -3.85 19.29
N GLY A 80 -14.52 -4.73 18.61
CA GLY A 80 -14.70 -5.16 17.23
C GLY A 80 -16.04 -5.77 16.80
N GLY A 81 -16.21 -5.87 15.48
CA GLY A 81 -17.41 -6.38 14.80
C GLY A 81 -17.11 -7.43 13.72
N ALA A 82 -18.04 -7.68 12.80
CA ALA A 82 -17.93 -8.80 11.85
C ALA A 82 -16.96 -8.61 10.67
N GLN A 83 -16.19 -7.52 10.62
CA GLN A 83 -15.40 -7.15 9.44
C GLN A 83 -14.07 -7.94 9.35
N PRO A 84 -13.60 -8.30 8.14
CA PRO A 84 -12.39 -9.12 7.94
C PRO A 84 -11.09 -8.40 8.32
N TRP A 85 -11.02 -7.07 8.16
CA TRP A 85 -9.89 -6.25 8.61
C TRP A 85 -10.39 -5.18 9.59
N GLN A 86 -9.80 -5.16 10.79
CA GLN A 86 -10.16 -4.22 11.85
C GLN A 86 -8.90 -3.64 12.47
N MET A 87 -8.87 -2.31 12.56
CA MET A 87 -7.84 -1.59 13.29
C MET A 87 -8.45 -1.06 14.58
N PHE A 88 -7.79 -1.36 15.69
CA PHE A 88 -8.25 -0.96 17.02
C PHE A 88 -7.38 0.17 17.54
N GLY A 89 -8.02 1.30 17.84
CA GLY A 89 -7.38 2.39 18.54
C GLY A 89 -7.50 2.21 20.06
N PRO A 90 -6.75 2.98 20.85
CA PRO A 90 -6.90 2.97 22.31
C PRO A 90 -8.34 3.20 22.82
N GLN A 91 -9.23 3.80 22.01
CA GLN A 91 -10.67 3.86 22.28
C GLN A 91 -11.37 2.49 22.44
N ASP A 92 -10.84 1.44 21.82
CA ASP A 92 -11.50 0.14 21.77
C ASP A 92 -11.17 -0.73 22.99
N PHE A 93 -10.27 -0.25 23.86
CA PHE A 93 -9.81 -0.94 25.06
C PHE A 93 -10.65 -0.55 26.29
N ARG A 94 -11.06 -1.54 27.08
CA ARG A 94 -11.72 -1.37 28.38
C ARG A 94 -10.83 -1.96 29.48
N GLY A 95 -10.45 -1.15 30.46
CA GLY A 95 -9.55 -1.59 31.53
C GLY A 95 -8.16 -2.04 31.02
N GLY A 96 -7.72 -1.54 29.86
CA GLY A 96 -6.49 -1.97 29.19
C GLY A 96 -6.61 -3.29 28.42
N VAL A 97 -7.83 -3.81 28.23
CA VAL A 97 -8.11 -5.02 27.47
C VAL A 97 -8.95 -4.67 26.25
N LEU A 98 -8.50 -5.08 25.06
CA LEU A 98 -9.28 -5.02 23.84
C LEU A 98 -10.07 -6.32 23.69
N HIS A 99 -11.37 -6.22 23.46
CA HIS A 99 -12.21 -7.34 23.05
C HIS A 99 -12.58 -7.15 21.58
N ALA A 100 -12.29 -8.15 20.75
CA ALA A 100 -12.60 -8.15 19.33
C ALA A 100 -13.18 -9.52 18.95
N ASP A 101 -14.33 -9.50 18.28
CA ASP A 101 -15.02 -10.69 17.80
C ASP A 101 -14.88 -10.80 16.28
N PHE A 102 -14.51 -11.99 15.78
CA PHE A 102 -14.39 -12.28 14.35
C PHE A 102 -15.36 -13.40 13.93
N PRO A 103 -16.68 -13.15 13.93
CA PRO A 103 -17.71 -14.17 13.72
C PRO A 103 -17.80 -14.71 12.29
N GLN A 104 -17.11 -14.10 11.32
CA GLN A 104 -17.17 -14.47 9.91
C GLN A 104 -16.02 -15.37 9.43
N LEU A 105 -15.11 -15.78 10.32
CA LEU A 105 -14.01 -16.67 9.94
C LEU A 105 -14.55 -18.06 9.53
N ALA A 106 -14.28 -18.46 8.29
CA ALA A 106 -14.63 -19.78 7.77
C ALA A 106 -13.66 -20.86 8.28
N ALA A 107 -14.10 -22.12 8.22
CA ALA A 107 -13.26 -23.25 8.60
C ALA A 107 -12.01 -23.33 7.69
N GLY A 108 -10.81 -23.22 8.29
CA GLY A 108 -9.53 -23.25 7.61
C GLY A 108 -8.88 -21.88 7.38
N GLU A 109 -9.58 -20.78 7.63
CA GLU A 109 -9.00 -19.44 7.61
C GLU A 109 -8.12 -19.19 8.84
N ARG A 110 -7.10 -18.33 8.69
CA ARG A 110 -6.16 -17.97 9.76
C ARG A 110 -6.43 -16.55 10.25
N LEU A 111 -6.45 -16.37 11.57
CA LEU A 111 -6.53 -15.06 12.20
C LEU A 111 -5.11 -14.51 12.47
N GLY A 112 -4.80 -13.34 11.91
CA GLY A 112 -3.60 -12.57 12.23
C GLY A 112 -3.94 -11.43 13.20
N VAL A 113 -3.16 -11.29 14.28
CA VAL A 113 -3.26 -10.16 15.20
C VAL A 113 -1.93 -9.41 15.20
N LEU A 114 -1.97 -8.14 14.85
CA LEU A 114 -0.82 -7.26 14.81
C LEU A 114 -0.94 -6.18 15.89
N LEU A 115 0.08 -6.08 16.75
CA LEU A 115 0.14 -5.10 17.82
C LEU A 115 1.17 -4.03 17.47
N VAL A 116 0.72 -2.79 17.31
CA VAL A 116 1.58 -1.66 16.97
C VAL A 116 1.79 -0.77 18.20
N ASN A 117 3.04 -0.65 18.65
CA ASN A 117 3.43 0.22 19.76
C ASN A 117 3.88 1.59 19.23
N ALA A 118 2.93 2.49 19.00
CA ALA A 118 3.22 3.85 18.53
C ALA A 118 3.79 4.72 19.66
N GLY A 119 5.11 4.95 19.64
CA GLY A 119 5.80 5.89 20.53
C GLY A 119 5.98 5.44 21.99
N GLY A 120 5.73 4.16 22.30
CA GLY A 120 6.08 3.57 23.59
C GLY A 120 7.51 3.01 23.63
N ARG A 121 7.90 2.41 24.77
CA ARG A 121 9.21 1.75 24.89
C ARG A 121 9.26 0.50 24.02
N ASP A 122 10.36 0.29 23.31
CA ASP A 122 10.65 -0.99 22.66
C ASP A 122 10.58 -2.13 23.70
N GLY A 123 9.80 -3.17 23.41
CA GLY A 123 9.57 -4.30 24.31
C GLY A 123 8.34 -4.20 25.23
N ALA A 124 7.40 -3.28 24.96
CA ALA A 124 6.09 -3.29 25.64
C ALA A 124 5.41 -4.66 25.50
N GLN A 125 4.97 -5.24 26.62
CA GLN A 125 4.28 -6.53 26.65
C GLN A 125 2.78 -6.33 26.48
N ALA A 126 2.17 -7.20 25.67
CA ALA A 126 0.74 -7.31 25.48
C ALA A 126 0.39 -8.80 25.39
N ASP A 127 -0.69 -9.18 26.08
CA ASP A 127 -1.19 -10.55 26.10
C ASP A 127 -2.37 -10.66 25.14
N VAL A 128 -2.31 -11.62 24.21
CA VAL A 128 -3.39 -11.93 23.28
C VAL A 128 -4.05 -13.23 23.72
N ALA A 129 -5.29 -13.16 24.17
CA ALA A 129 -6.11 -14.33 24.46
C ALA A 129 -7.09 -14.55 23.30
N VAL A 130 -7.00 -15.71 22.65
CA VAL A 130 -7.89 -16.09 21.54
C VAL A 130 -8.78 -17.24 22.00
N SER A 131 -10.07 -17.18 21.70
CA SER A 131 -11.04 -18.24 21.97
C SER A 131 -11.94 -18.47 20.76
N GLY A 132 -12.55 -19.65 20.65
CA GLY A 132 -13.40 -20.00 19.50
C GLY A 132 -12.66 -20.40 18.22
N VAL A 133 -11.35 -20.66 18.31
CA VAL A 133 -10.53 -21.21 17.21
C VAL A 133 -10.36 -22.72 17.38
N ALA A 134 -10.24 -23.46 16.28
CA ALA A 134 -9.85 -24.88 16.33
C ALA A 134 -8.41 -25.01 16.86
N GLU A 135 -8.14 -25.99 17.71
CA GLU A 135 -6.78 -26.26 18.18
C GLU A 135 -5.87 -26.58 16.99
N GLY A 136 -4.96 -25.66 16.66
CA GLY A 136 -3.89 -25.92 15.71
C GLY A 136 -2.98 -27.01 16.27
N GLY A 137 -2.80 -28.09 15.51
CA GLY A 137 -1.88 -29.16 15.86
C GLY A 137 -0.51 -28.60 16.23
N SER A 138 -0.10 -28.86 17.48
CA SER A 138 1.25 -28.76 18.05
C SER A 138 2.13 -27.55 17.69
N GLN A 139 2.38 -26.76 18.74
CA GLN A 139 3.37 -25.69 18.88
C GLN A 139 3.07 -24.39 18.13
N ALA A 140 2.24 -23.57 18.77
CA ALA A 140 2.53 -22.14 18.81
C ALA A 140 3.96 -21.98 19.36
N SER A 141 4.92 -21.85 18.45
CA SER A 141 6.21 -21.24 18.73
C SER A 141 5.90 -19.82 19.17
N GLY A 142 5.66 -19.63 20.47
CA GLY A 142 5.65 -18.30 21.06
C GLY A 142 6.96 -17.65 20.62
N VAL A 143 6.86 -16.62 19.77
CA VAL A 143 8.00 -15.81 19.37
C VAL A 143 8.56 -15.27 20.68
N ARG A 144 9.63 -15.89 21.18
CA ARG A 144 10.26 -15.44 22.42
C ARG A 144 10.70 -13.99 22.17
N PRO A 145 10.63 -13.09 23.17
CA PRO A 145 11.10 -11.71 23.00
C PRO A 145 12.52 -11.62 22.42
N SER A 146 13.35 -12.65 22.65
CA SER A 146 14.70 -12.79 22.10
C SER A 146 14.77 -13.02 20.58
N SER A 147 13.77 -13.64 19.93
CA SER A 147 13.77 -13.82 18.47
C SER A 147 13.36 -12.54 17.73
N LEU A 148 12.52 -11.69 18.33
CA LEU A 148 12.31 -10.33 17.83
C LEU A 148 13.54 -9.44 18.05
N VAL A 149 14.27 -9.62 19.16
CA VAL A 149 15.52 -8.87 19.42
C VAL A 149 16.67 -9.31 18.50
N SER A 150 16.72 -10.57 18.04
CA SER A 150 17.66 -10.97 16.97
C SER A 150 17.16 -10.55 15.58
N MET A 151 15.85 -10.50 15.31
CA MET A 151 15.28 -9.91 14.08
C MET A 151 15.46 -8.38 14.01
N LEU A 152 15.58 -7.70 15.15
CA LEU A 152 15.94 -6.29 15.28
C LEU A 152 17.43 -6.01 14.99
N GLN A 153 18.27 -7.04 14.85
CA GLN A 153 19.64 -6.87 14.36
C GLN A 153 19.63 -6.70 12.84
N ARG A 154 19.33 -5.48 12.39
CA ARG A 154 19.62 -4.93 11.05
C ARG A 154 19.34 -5.92 9.91
N SER A 155 18.07 -6.26 9.67
CA SER A 155 17.67 -6.40 8.26
C SER A 155 17.97 -5.05 7.61
N VAL A 156 18.75 -5.08 6.53
CA VAL A 156 18.98 -3.91 5.68
C VAL A 156 17.58 -3.47 5.27
N ALA A 157 17.16 -2.26 5.65
CA ALA A 157 15.89 -1.69 5.18
C ALA A 157 15.76 -1.98 3.68
N LEU A 158 14.54 -2.20 3.17
CA LEU A 158 14.28 -2.44 1.74
C LEU A 158 14.62 -1.19 0.94
N HIS A 159 15.91 -0.87 0.88
CA HIS A 159 16.47 -0.07 -0.17
C HIS A 159 16.24 -0.94 -1.40
N ALA A 160 15.74 -0.31 -2.47
CA ALA A 160 15.95 -0.89 -3.79
C ALA A 160 17.40 -1.39 -3.80
N PRO A 161 17.66 -2.67 -4.14
CA PRO A 161 19.02 -3.18 -4.15
C PRO A 161 19.88 -2.13 -4.87
N GLU A 162 21.04 -1.78 -4.32
CA GLU A 162 22.03 -1.04 -5.12
C GLU A 162 22.25 -1.91 -6.35
N PHE A 163 21.63 -1.51 -7.47
CA PHE A 163 21.70 -2.27 -8.70
C PHE A 163 23.16 -2.20 -9.13
N ALA A 164 23.94 -3.21 -8.76
CA ALA A 164 25.14 -3.55 -9.49
C ALA A 164 24.65 -3.87 -10.89
N VAL A 165 24.84 -2.92 -11.81
CA VAL A 165 24.48 -3.03 -13.23
C VAL A 165 24.86 -4.43 -13.69
N PRO A 166 23.88 -5.34 -13.92
CA PRO A 166 24.22 -6.64 -14.46
C PRO A 166 24.88 -6.39 -15.80
N ALA A 167 25.88 -7.20 -16.15
CA ALA A 167 26.52 -7.13 -17.45
C ALA A 167 25.45 -7.27 -18.53
N ARG A 168 25.07 -6.12 -19.12
CA ARG A 168 24.15 -5.91 -20.24
C ARG A 168 23.07 -7.00 -20.34
N ALA A 169 21.89 -6.71 -19.79
CA ALA A 169 20.67 -7.42 -20.19
C ALA A 169 20.64 -7.52 -21.73
N ALA A 170 20.15 -8.64 -22.26
CA ALA A 170 20.00 -8.80 -23.70
C ALA A 170 19.34 -7.53 -24.23
N ALA A 171 20.03 -6.84 -25.14
CA ALA A 171 19.55 -5.58 -25.68
C ALA A 171 18.11 -5.81 -26.15
N ALA A 172 17.20 -4.87 -25.83
CA ALA A 172 15.91 -4.82 -26.48
C ALA A 172 16.18 -5.01 -27.97
N GLU A 173 15.70 -6.13 -28.52
CA GLU A 173 15.84 -6.36 -29.93
C GLU A 173 14.93 -5.32 -30.57
N ALA A 174 15.49 -4.39 -31.34
CA ALA A 174 14.71 -3.42 -32.07
C ALA A 174 13.67 -4.20 -32.86
N ALA A 175 12.42 -4.18 -32.40
CA ALA A 175 11.37 -4.94 -33.03
C ALA A 175 11.30 -4.47 -34.48
N PRO A 176 11.17 -5.36 -35.48
CA PRO A 176 10.78 -4.91 -36.80
C PRO A 176 9.47 -4.13 -36.60
N ALA A 177 9.45 -2.88 -37.05
CA ALA A 177 8.22 -2.11 -37.09
C ALA A 177 7.13 -2.95 -37.80
N GLY A 178 5.93 -3.02 -37.21
CA GLY A 178 4.74 -3.31 -38.03
C GLY A 178 3.86 -4.49 -37.64
N ASP A 179 3.95 -5.07 -36.43
CA ASP A 179 2.80 -5.82 -35.93
C ASP A 179 1.73 -4.81 -35.48
N HIS A 180 0.58 -4.88 -36.12
CA HIS A 180 -0.59 -4.06 -35.83
C HIS A 180 -1.69 -4.95 -35.26
N ARG A 181 -2.28 -4.56 -34.14
CA ARG A 181 -3.51 -5.21 -33.64
C ARG A 181 -4.40 -4.21 -32.89
N PRO A 182 -5.73 -4.43 -32.90
CA PRO A 182 -6.64 -3.60 -32.14
C PRO A 182 -6.75 -4.07 -30.69
N PHE A 183 -6.90 -3.11 -29.78
CA PHE A 183 -7.22 -3.32 -28.37
C PHE A 183 -8.54 -2.66 -28.00
N CYS A 184 -9.25 -3.23 -27.03
CA CYS A 184 -10.32 -2.55 -26.34
C CYS A 184 -9.75 -1.72 -25.18
N VAL A 185 -10.12 -0.45 -25.09
CA VAL A 185 -9.59 0.50 -24.11
C VAL A 185 -10.74 1.13 -23.35
N VAL A 186 -10.58 1.29 -22.04
CA VAL A 186 -11.49 2.04 -21.17
C VAL A 186 -11.07 3.53 -21.15
N PRO A 187 -11.91 4.45 -21.66
CA PRO A 187 -11.58 5.87 -21.64
C PRO A 187 -11.83 6.47 -20.25
N GLY A 188 -10.84 7.17 -19.69
CA GLY A 188 -10.97 7.92 -18.42
C GLY A 188 -11.51 7.13 -17.21
N LEU A 189 -11.25 5.81 -17.12
CA LEU A 189 -11.80 4.86 -16.14
C LEU A 189 -13.34 4.67 -16.19
N ASP A 190 -14.01 5.05 -17.26
CA ASP A 190 -15.42 4.71 -17.47
C ASP A 190 -15.55 3.25 -17.94
N PHE A 191 -15.42 2.30 -17.01
CA PHE A 191 -15.52 0.85 -17.29
C PHE A 191 -16.89 0.41 -17.84
N SER A 192 -17.88 1.32 -17.92
CA SER A 192 -19.13 1.06 -18.63
C SER A 192 -19.02 1.24 -20.15
N ARG A 193 -17.91 1.84 -20.61
CA ARG A 193 -17.62 2.17 -22.00
C ARG A 193 -16.27 1.61 -22.41
N HIS A 194 -16.23 0.97 -23.57
CA HIS A 194 -14.99 0.54 -24.22
C HIS A 194 -14.94 1.11 -25.63
N ILE A 195 -13.73 1.35 -26.12
CA ILE A 195 -13.47 1.79 -27.49
C ILE A 195 -12.37 0.91 -28.09
N ARG A 196 -12.53 0.57 -29.37
CA ARG A 196 -11.51 -0.22 -30.08
C ARG A 196 -10.48 0.71 -30.72
N LYS A 197 -9.22 0.56 -30.34
CA LYS A 197 -8.10 1.35 -30.84
C LYS A 197 -7.11 0.47 -31.59
N PRO A 198 -6.80 0.74 -32.86
CA PRO A 198 -5.69 0.08 -33.53
C PRO A 198 -4.37 0.55 -32.90
N ALA A 199 -3.42 -0.37 -32.73
CA ALA A 199 -2.14 -0.07 -32.12
C ALA A 199 -1.00 -0.81 -32.82
N THR A 200 0.17 -0.21 -32.74
CA THR A 200 1.42 -0.72 -33.33
C THR A 200 2.38 -1.14 -32.23
N ARG A 201 3.00 -2.32 -32.37
CA ARG A 201 4.07 -2.74 -31.46
C ARG A 201 5.33 -1.91 -31.74
N VAL A 202 5.82 -1.22 -30.72
CA VAL A 202 6.99 -0.32 -30.80
C VAL A 202 8.22 -0.90 -30.11
N ALA A 203 8.05 -1.84 -29.18
CA ALA A 203 9.14 -2.54 -28.52
C ALA A 203 8.71 -3.95 -28.06
N GLN A 204 9.67 -4.84 -27.93
CA GLN A 204 9.48 -6.18 -27.38
C GLN A 204 10.72 -6.58 -26.59
N THR A 205 10.52 -7.18 -25.43
CA THR A 205 11.60 -7.65 -24.55
C THR A 205 11.46 -9.15 -24.28
N ALA A 206 12.11 -9.68 -23.25
CA ALA A 206 11.94 -11.08 -22.83
C ALA A 206 10.62 -11.29 -22.07
N HIS A 207 10.08 -10.25 -21.43
CA HIS A 207 8.91 -10.37 -20.58
C HIS A 207 7.77 -9.40 -20.92
N GLY A 208 7.95 -8.50 -21.89
CA GLY A 208 6.94 -7.51 -22.26
C GLY A 208 6.84 -7.19 -23.76
N GLU A 209 5.66 -6.70 -24.16
CA GLU A 209 5.44 -6.07 -25.46
C GLU A 209 4.84 -4.68 -25.27
N PHE A 210 5.43 -3.69 -25.93
CA PHE A 210 5.02 -2.30 -25.83
C PHE A 210 4.29 -1.90 -27.10
N TRP A 211 3.07 -1.41 -26.93
CA TRP A 211 2.12 -1.05 -27.97
C TRP A 211 1.73 0.41 -27.81
N VAL A 212 1.56 1.10 -28.92
CA VAL A 212 1.11 2.49 -28.94
C VAL A 212 -0.09 2.57 -29.85
N ASP A 213 -1.13 3.24 -29.36
CA ASP A 213 -2.27 3.65 -30.18
C ASP A 213 -1.79 4.32 -31.48
N ASP A 214 -2.32 3.90 -32.62
CA ASP A 214 -1.87 4.39 -33.91
C ASP A 214 -2.05 5.92 -34.05
N GLU A 215 -3.02 6.49 -33.34
CA GLU A 215 -3.26 7.95 -33.28
C GLU A 215 -2.16 8.71 -32.51
N ASP A 216 -1.46 8.03 -31.60
CA ASP A 216 -0.46 8.61 -30.70
C ASP A 216 0.99 8.32 -31.13
N LEU A 217 1.21 7.48 -32.16
CA LEU A 217 2.56 7.09 -32.59
C LEU A 217 3.48 8.28 -32.86
N SER A 218 2.94 9.34 -33.46
CA SER A 218 3.71 10.56 -33.79
C SER A 218 4.11 11.40 -32.56
N HIS A 219 3.67 11.03 -31.35
CA HIS A 219 3.97 11.74 -30.13
C HIS A 219 5.34 11.36 -29.55
N TYR A 220 5.89 10.22 -29.97
CA TYR A 220 7.09 9.63 -29.39
C TYR A 220 8.29 9.75 -30.32
N GLU A 221 9.45 9.95 -29.70
CA GLU A 221 10.75 9.88 -30.37
C GLU A 221 11.33 8.47 -30.20
N ALA A 222 12.14 8.02 -31.18
CA ALA A 222 12.62 6.64 -31.23
C ALA A 222 13.27 6.11 -29.92
N PRO A 223 14.10 6.88 -29.18
CA PRO A 223 14.73 6.38 -27.95
C PRO A 223 13.77 6.15 -26.78
N PHE A 224 12.51 6.59 -26.88
CA PHE A 224 11.58 6.55 -25.76
C PHE A 224 11.31 5.13 -25.28
N PHE A 225 11.02 4.24 -26.22
CA PHE A 225 10.64 2.87 -25.91
C PHE A 225 11.84 2.00 -25.52
N ASP A 226 13.03 2.28 -26.03
CA ASP A 226 14.26 1.62 -25.57
C ASP A 226 14.50 1.88 -24.08
N ALA A 227 14.35 3.13 -23.64
CA ALA A 227 14.53 3.51 -22.24
C ALA A 227 13.44 2.91 -21.34
N LEU A 228 12.18 2.95 -21.76
CA LEU A 228 11.06 2.37 -21.01
C LEU A 228 11.17 0.84 -20.89
N ALA A 229 11.49 0.17 -22.00
CA ALA A 229 11.70 -1.28 -22.05
C ALA A 229 12.88 -1.72 -21.18
N GLN A 230 13.98 -0.95 -21.20
CA GLN A 230 15.13 -1.21 -20.33
C GLN A 230 14.75 -1.06 -18.85
N ALA A 231 14.06 0.00 -18.47
CA ALA A 231 13.60 0.21 -17.09
C ALA A 231 12.66 -0.93 -16.62
N TYR A 232 11.78 -1.39 -17.50
CA TYR A 232 10.90 -2.52 -17.24
C TYR A 232 11.68 -3.80 -16.94
N GLU A 233 12.61 -4.21 -17.81
CA GLU A 233 13.39 -5.45 -17.65
C GLU A 233 14.39 -5.39 -16.49
N GLU A 234 15.03 -4.25 -16.26
CA GLU A 234 16.08 -4.13 -15.24
C GLU A 234 15.54 -3.94 -13.83
N ARG A 235 14.35 -3.32 -13.69
CA ARG A 235 13.84 -2.90 -12.38
C ARG A 235 12.45 -3.42 -12.06
N VAL A 236 11.50 -3.31 -12.98
CA VAL A 236 10.08 -3.61 -12.69
C VAL A 236 9.83 -5.12 -12.68
N TRP A 237 10.10 -5.79 -13.80
CA TRP A 237 9.82 -7.21 -13.95
C TRP A 237 10.48 -8.09 -12.86
N PRO A 238 11.78 -7.95 -12.55
CA PRO A 238 12.43 -8.83 -11.58
C PRO A 238 11.87 -8.68 -10.16
N VAL A 239 11.55 -7.45 -9.73
CA VAL A 239 11.08 -7.21 -8.36
C VAL A 239 9.62 -7.59 -8.19
N ASP A 240 8.76 -7.28 -9.16
CA ASP A 240 7.35 -7.61 -9.08
C ASP A 240 7.15 -9.13 -9.08
N THR A 241 7.82 -9.83 -10.00
CA THR A 241 7.68 -11.29 -10.07
C THR A 241 8.32 -12.00 -8.89
N SER A 242 9.41 -11.46 -8.34
CA SER A 242 10.02 -12.01 -7.12
C SER A 242 9.17 -11.76 -5.87
N ALA A 243 8.45 -10.64 -5.79
CA ALA A 243 7.69 -10.26 -4.60
C ALA A 243 6.25 -10.78 -4.62
N PHE A 244 5.62 -10.79 -5.80
CA PHE A 244 4.18 -11.05 -5.96
C PHE A 244 3.86 -12.31 -6.76
N GLY A 245 4.86 -12.95 -7.36
CA GLY A 245 4.70 -14.21 -8.12
C GLY A 245 4.69 -14.01 -9.64
N ALA A 246 4.56 -15.13 -10.37
CA ALA A 246 4.61 -15.10 -11.83
C ALA A 246 3.24 -14.76 -12.44
N PRO A 247 3.18 -14.12 -13.63
CA PRO A 247 1.91 -13.91 -14.34
C PRO A 247 1.24 -15.22 -14.75
N THR A 248 -0.07 -15.18 -14.94
CA THR A 248 -0.91 -16.35 -15.26
C THR A 248 -0.84 -16.80 -16.72
N ASP A 249 -0.46 -15.91 -17.62
CA ASP A 249 -0.36 -16.10 -19.08
C ASP A 249 -1.68 -16.57 -19.72
N VAL A 250 -2.77 -15.84 -19.48
CA VAL A 250 -4.12 -16.24 -19.95
C VAL A 250 -4.23 -16.32 -21.47
N ASP A 251 -3.40 -15.57 -22.20
CA ASP A 251 -3.39 -15.54 -23.66
C ASP A 251 -2.28 -16.40 -24.29
N GLY A 252 -1.41 -17.01 -23.47
CA GLY A 252 -0.36 -17.93 -23.88
C GLY A 252 0.79 -17.28 -24.65
N ASN A 253 0.96 -15.96 -24.56
CA ASN A 253 2.01 -15.23 -25.28
C ASN A 253 3.34 -15.15 -24.49
N GLY A 254 3.31 -15.42 -23.18
CA GLY A 254 4.46 -15.40 -22.28
C GLY A 254 5.01 -14.01 -21.92
N ARG A 255 4.23 -12.94 -22.11
CA ARG A 255 4.62 -11.53 -21.98
C ARG A 255 3.48 -10.66 -21.40
N ILE A 256 3.84 -9.65 -20.62
CA ILE A 256 2.92 -8.58 -20.25
C ILE A 256 2.82 -7.56 -21.40
N LEU A 257 1.61 -7.21 -21.78
CA LEU A 257 1.33 -6.19 -22.78
C LEU A 257 1.26 -4.83 -22.10
N VAL A 258 1.93 -3.84 -22.66
CA VAL A 258 1.87 -2.44 -22.23
C VAL A 258 1.29 -1.62 -23.37
N LEU A 259 0.10 -1.04 -23.20
CA LEU A 259 -0.52 -0.18 -24.20
C LEU A 259 -0.49 1.29 -23.77
N LEU A 260 0.13 2.14 -24.59
CA LEU A 260 0.11 3.60 -24.41
C LEU A 260 -0.98 4.23 -25.29
N THR A 261 -1.86 5.03 -24.70
CA THR A 261 -2.95 5.70 -25.41
C THR A 261 -3.43 6.97 -24.69
N HIS A 262 -3.82 8.00 -25.46
CA HIS A 262 -4.34 9.26 -24.94
C HIS A 262 -5.76 9.15 -24.39
N GLU A 263 -6.44 8.03 -24.64
CA GLU A 263 -7.85 7.80 -24.27
C GLU A 263 -8.07 7.76 -22.75
N LEU A 264 -6.99 7.61 -21.96
CA LEU A 264 -7.03 7.77 -20.50
C LEU A 264 -7.36 9.23 -20.09
N GLY A 265 -7.14 10.19 -20.99
CA GLY A 265 -7.48 11.60 -20.83
C GLY A 265 -6.42 12.43 -20.10
N ALA A 266 -6.34 13.71 -20.46
CA ALA A 266 -5.40 14.66 -19.84
C ALA A 266 -5.78 15.06 -18.42
N HIS A 267 -7.06 14.94 -18.04
CA HIS A 267 -7.59 15.40 -16.76
C HIS A 267 -8.64 14.44 -16.21
N LEU A 268 -8.51 14.09 -14.93
CA LEU A 268 -9.44 13.25 -14.19
C LEU A 268 -9.54 13.74 -12.73
N ASN A 269 -10.72 14.20 -12.31
CA ASN A 269 -11.03 14.62 -10.93
C ASN A 269 -10.01 15.62 -10.32
N GLY A 270 -9.52 16.57 -11.11
CA GLY A 270 -8.53 17.58 -10.66
C GLY A 270 -7.08 17.10 -10.67
N GLY A 271 -6.82 15.85 -11.05
CA GLY A 271 -5.51 15.31 -11.42
C GLY A 271 -5.54 14.75 -12.84
N TRP A 272 -4.77 13.69 -13.08
CA TRP A 272 -4.76 12.93 -14.33
C TRP A 272 -4.48 11.46 -14.06
N LEU A 273 -4.91 10.59 -14.97
CA LEU A 273 -4.69 9.15 -14.87
C LEU A 273 -3.38 8.80 -15.57
N ILE A 274 -2.43 8.20 -14.85
CA ILE A 274 -1.12 7.85 -15.45
C ILE A 274 -1.20 6.48 -16.15
N GLY A 275 -1.96 5.56 -15.59
CA GLY A 275 -2.18 4.22 -16.12
C GLY A 275 -3.24 3.49 -15.33
N TYR A 276 -3.58 2.28 -15.79
CA TYR A 276 -4.47 1.38 -15.06
C TYR A 276 -4.24 -0.07 -15.48
N PHE A 277 -4.65 -0.99 -14.62
CA PHE A 277 -4.96 -2.38 -14.93
C PHE A 277 -6.47 -2.62 -14.87
N GLY A 278 -7.02 -3.31 -15.88
CA GLY A 278 -8.44 -3.65 -15.97
C GLY A 278 -8.71 -5.12 -15.67
N ASN A 279 -9.37 -5.42 -14.55
CA ASN A 279 -9.65 -6.82 -14.13
C ASN A 279 -10.29 -7.70 -15.23
N GLY A 280 -11.15 -7.11 -16.06
CA GLY A 280 -11.85 -7.82 -17.13
C GLY A 280 -10.94 -8.45 -18.18
N ASP A 281 -9.74 -7.87 -18.37
CA ASP A 281 -8.74 -8.37 -19.30
C ASP A 281 -8.12 -9.71 -18.87
N LEU A 282 -8.11 -10.03 -17.57
CA LEU A 282 -7.71 -11.37 -17.10
C LEU A 282 -8.89 -12.33 -16.96
N LEU A 283 -10.05 -11.82 -16.55
CA LEU A 283 -11.14 -12.67 -16.06
C LEU A 283 -12.16 -13.09 -17.12
N THR A 284 -12.19 -12.41 -18.26
CA THR A 284 -13.20 -12.66 -19.30
C THR A 284 -12.57 -13.00 -20.64
N ALA A 285 -13.33 -13.68 -21.49
CA ALA A 285 -12.88 -14.08 -22.81
C ALA A 285 -12.70 -12.85 -23.72
N ARG A 286 -11.82 -12.99 -24.72
CA ARG A 286 -11.49 -11.91 -25.65
C ARG A 286 -12.75 -11.42 -26.35
N ASP A 287 -12.96 -10.10 -26.33
CA ASP A 287 -13.98 -9.46 -27.12
C ASP A 287 -13.51 -9.33 -28.58
N GLY A 288 -14.19 -10.05 -29.47
CA GLY A 288 -13.95 -10.03 -30.92
C GLY A 288 -14.81 -9.02 -31.69
N SER A 289 -15.72 -8.29 -31.03
CA SER A 289 -16.59 -7.34 -31.71
C SER A 289 -15.80 -6.12 -32.18
N SER A 290 -16.20 -5.52 -33.31
CA SER A 290 -15.52 -4.34 -33.87
C SER A 290 -15.59 -3.09 -32.98
N ASP A 291 -16.49 -3.07 -32.00
CA ASP A 291 -16.83 -1.93 -31.16
C ASP A 291 -16.70 -2.20 -29.65
N CYS A 292 -16.11 -3.33 -29.26
CA CYS A 292 -15.91 -3.73 -27.85
C CYS A 292 -17.22 -3.89 -27.05
N SER A 293 -18.31 -4.28 -27.72
CA SER A 293 -19.64 -4.50 -27.13
C SER A 293 -19.84 -5.90 -26.52
N GLY A 294 -18.91 -6.83 -26.75
CA GLY A 294 -18.91 -8.20 -26.22
C GLY A 294 -18.33 -8.36 -24.82
N GLY A 295 -18.02 -7.25 -24.13
CA GLY A 295 -17.45 -7.24 -22.78
C GLY A 295 -16.16 -6.43 -22.67
N GLY A 296 -15.59 -5.97 -23.78
CA GLY A 296 -14.47 -5.05 -23.82
C GLY A 296 -13.12 -5.65 -23.40
N SER A 297 -13.04 -6.95 -23.16
CA SER A 297 -11.81 -7.62 -22.71
C SER A 297 -10.86 -7.93 -23.85
N ASN A 298 -9.58 -7.71 -23.59
CA ASN A 298 -8.48 -8.13 -24.43
C ASN A 298 -7.99 -9.54 -24.10
N HIS A 299 -8.47 -10.19 -23.04
CA HIS A 299 -8.04 -11.52 -22.60
C HIS A 299 -6.52 -11.69 -22.66
N ALA A 300 -5.80 -10.97 -21.80
CA ALA A 300 -4.35 -10.93 -21.71
C ALA A 300 -3.89 -10.28 -20.40
N GLU A 301 -2.64 -10.56 -20.01
CA GLU A 301 -1.88 -9.74 -19.07
C GLU A 301 -1.54 -8.39 -19.72
N ILE A 302 -2.43 -7.40 -19.60
CA ILE A 302 -2.27 -6.06 -20.18
C ILE A 302 -2.37 -4.96 -19.12
N VAL A 303 -1.45 -3.99 -19.22
CA VAL A 303 -1.48 -2.74 -18.46
C VAL A 303 -1.50 -1.56 -19.42
N TYR A 304 -2.21 -0.50 -19.04
CA TYR A 304 -2.40 0.69 -19.86
C TYR A 304 -1.66 1.86 -19.25
N LEU A 305 -0.99 2.65 -20.09
CA LEU A 305 -0.35 3.90 -19.71
C LEU A 305 -0.94 5.03 -20.55
N ASN A 306 -0.96 6.23 -19.98
CA ASN A 306 -1.42 7.42 -20.69
C ASN A 306 -0.36 7.87 -21.70
N ASP A 307 -0.74 8.71 -22.65
CA ASP A 307 0.18 9.18 -23.68
C ASP A 307 1.14 10.27 -23.18
N VAL A 308 2.28 10.39 -23.87
CA VAL A 308 3.33 11.37 -23.53
C VAL A 308 2.86 12.82 -23.63
N ARG A 309 1.89 13.17 -24.51
CA ARG A 309 1.35 14.53 -24.59
C ARG A 309 0.43 14.85 -23.42
N ASN A 310 -0.43 13.94 -22.98
CA ASN A 310 -1.20 14.10 -21.76
C ASN A 310 -0.28 14.26 -20.54
N GLY A 311 0.82 13.51 -20.48
CA GLY A 311 1.84 13.71 -19.45
C GLY A 311 2.49 15.10 -19.52
N GLY A 312 2.82 15.57 -20.73
CA GLY A 312 3.30 16.93 -20.96
C GLY A 312 2.32 18.03 -20.51
N ALA A 313 1.02 17.82 -20.74
CA ALA A 313 -0.03 18.72 -20.26
C ALA A 313 -0.13 18.78 -18.73
N ASN A 314 0.37 17.74 -18.05
CA ASN A 314 0.45 17.66 -16.59
C ASN A 314 1.85 17.98 -16.04
N GLY A 315 2.71 18.59 -16.86
CA GLY A 315 3.99 19.16 -16.42
C GLY A 315 5.17 18.18 -16.39
N TYR A 316 5.02 16.99 -16.95
CA TYR A 316 6.12 16.01 -17.03
C TYR A 316 6.86 16.10 -18.36
N SER A 317 8.19 16.04 -18.32
CA SER A 317 8.97 15.88 -19.55
C SER A 317 8.87 14.44 -20.06
N ALA A 318 9.10 14.23 -21.36
CA ALA A 318 9.19 12.87 -21.92
C ALA A 318 10.27 12.02 -21.22
N GLN A 319 11.36 12.66 -20.76
CA GLN A 319 12.43 12.00 -20.02
C GLN A 319 11.95 11.56 -18.61
N ASP A 320 11.18 12.39 -17.91
CA ASP A 320 10.59 12.02 -16.62
C ASP A 320 9.58 10.88 -16.79
N LEU A 321 8.80 10.93 -17.86
CA LEU A 321 7.80 9.90 -18.18
C LEU A 321 8.44 8.54 -18.43
N GLN A 322 9.38 8.44 -19.37
CA GLN A 322 10.04 7.17 -19.69
C GLN A 322 10.96 6.66 -18.57
N GLY A 323 11.59 7.56 -17.81
CA GLY A 323 12.64 7.21 -16.86
C GLY A 323 12.14 6.90 -15.45
N THR A 324 10.99 7.47 -15.07
CA THR A 324 10.46 7.41 -13.71
C THR A 324 8.96 7.14 -13.68
N VAL A 325 8.16 8.01 -14.31
CA VAL A 325 6.71 8.03 -14.03
C VAL A 325 6.03 6.78 -14.58
N PHE A 326 6.32 6.39 -15.82
CA PHE A 326 5.77 5.18 -16.44
C PHE A 326 6.34 3.90 -15.84
N PRO A 327 7.66 3.74 -15.63
CA PRO A 327 8.18 2.57 -14.91
C PRO A 327 7.57 2.38 -13.51
N ALA A 328 7.35 3.47 -12.76
CA ALA A 328 6.66 3.41 -11.47
C ALA A 328 5.20 2.94 -11.64
N THR A 329 4.47 3.48 -12.61
CA THR A 329 3.11 3.01 -12.90
C THR A 329 3.10 1.55 -13.31
N LEU A 330 4.07 1.09 -14.12
CA LEU A 330 4.15 -0.31 -14.51
C LEU A 330 4.30 -1.21 -13.28
N ALA A 331 5.19 -0.88 -12.35
CA ALA A 331 5.32 -1.65 -11.11
C ALA A 331 4.01 -1.68 -10.30
N HIS A 332 3.33 -0.53 -10.23
CA HIS A 332 2.05 -0.40 -9.54
C HIS A 332 0.95 -1.28 -10.16
N GLU A 333 0.74 -1.17 -11.47
CA GLU A 333 -0.35 -1.86 -12.17
C GLU A 333 -0.06 -3.36 -12.36
N ILE A 334 1.22 -3.73 -12.51
CA ILE A 334 1.61 -5.15 -12.58
C ILE A 334 1.39 -5.82 -11.23
N GLN A 335 1.60 -5.14 -10.10
CA GLN A 335 1.21 -5.68 -8.80
C GLN A 335 -0.29 -6.04 -8.79
N HIS A 336 -1.16 -5.15 -9.27
CA HIS A 336 -2.61 -5.42 -9.29
C HIS A 336 -2.94 -6.62 -10.17
N LEU A 337 -2.31 -6.69 -11.35
CA LEU A 337 -2.45 -7.79 -12.30
C LEU A 337 -2.04 -9.13 -11.67
N LEU A 338 -0.84 -9.21 -11.07
CA LEU A 338 -0.33 -10.43 -10.43
C LEU A 338 -1.20 -10.84 -9.25
N ASN A 339 -1.61 -9.88 -8.41
CA ASN A 339 -2.46 -10.12 -7.25
C ASN A 339 -3.82 -10.72 -7.69
N LEU A 340 -4.46 -10.13 -8.71
CA LEU A 340 -5.71 -10.65 -9.24
C LEU A 340 -5.53 -12.03 -9.90
N GLY A 341 -4.47 -12.22 -10.69
CA GLY A 341 -4.17 -13.51 -11.33
C GLY A 341 -4.10 -14.66 -10.33
N HIS A 342 -3.27 -14.51 -9.29
CA HIS A 342 -3.12 -15.53 -8.24
C HIS A 342 -4.39 -15.75 -7.40
N ARG A 343 -5.26 -14.74 -7.27
CA ARG A 343 -6.50 -14.84 -6.48
C ARG A 343 -7.67 -15.40 -7.28
N CYS A 344 -7.82 -15.00 -8.53
CA CYS A 344 -9.07 -15.12 -9.27
C CYS A 344 -8.95 -15.92 -10.58
N VAL A 345 -7.74 -16.11 -11.10
CA VAL A 345 -7.49 -16.97 -12.27
C VAL A 345 -7.00 -18.34 -11.80
N GLU A 346 -5.97 -18.37 -10.95
CA GLU A 346 -5.44 -19.64 -10.40
C GLU A 346 -6.31 -20.25 -9.29
N LYS A 347 -7.07 -19.39 -8.61
CA LYS A 347 -7.97 -19.75 -7.52
C LYS A 347 -9.35 -19.17 -7.78
N SER A 348 -10.34 -19.65 -7.02
CA SER A 348 -11.66 -19.03 -7.00
C SER A 348 -11.66 -17.90 -5.97
N CYS A 349 -12.17 -16.73 -6.37
CA CYS A 349 -12.31 -15.55 -5.52
C CYS A 349 -13.70 -14.93 -5.65
N ASP A 350 -14.10 -14.14 -4.66
CA ASP A 350 -15.28 -13.29 -4.72
C ASP A 350 -14.98 -11.88 -5.29
N GLY A 351 -13.73 -11.62 -5.67
CA GLY A 351 -13.29 -10.34 -6.23
C GLY A 351 -11.80 -10.03 -6.01
N PRO A 352 -11.35 -8.83 -6.44
CA PRO A 352 -9.99 -8.35 -6.19
C PRO A 352 -9.70 -8.24 -4.69
N GLU A 353 -8.43 -8.10 -4.34
CA GLU A 353 -8.01 -7.80 -2.98
C GLU A 353 -8.62 -6.48 -2.47
N VAL A 354 -8.83 -6.38 -1.16
CA VAL A 354 -9.41 -5.18 -0.56
C VAL A 354 -8.56 -3.94 -0.84
N THR A 355 -9.19 -2.84 -1.23
CA THR A 355 -8.52 -1.66 -1.80
C THR A 355 -7.30 -1.21 -1.01
N TRP A 356 -7.42 -1.02 0.31
CA TRP A 356 -6.33 -0.42 1.07
C TRP A 356 -5.03 -1.23 1.04
N ILE A 357 -5.11 -2.57 1.12
CA ILE A 357 -3.93 -3.42 1.10
C ILE A 357 -3.44 -3.63 -0.34
N ASN A 358 -4.36 -3.71 -1.30
CA ASN A 358 -4.00 -3.83 -2.71
C ASN A 358 -3.15 -2.63 -3.15
N GLU A 359 -3.63 -1.42 -2.86
CA GLU A 359 -2.95 -0.16 -3.19
C GLU A 359 -1.66 0.04 -2.39
N ALA A 360 -1.64 -0.36 -1.11
CA ALA A 360 -0.42 -0.30 -0.32
C ALA A 360 0.67 -1.22 -0.88
N LEU A 361 0.31 -2.43 -1.33
CA LEU A 361 1.25 -3.35 -1.98
C LEU A 361 1.73 -2.80 -3.32
N SER A 362 0.88 -2.14 -4.11
CA SER A 362 1.31 -1.46 -5.34
C SER A 362 2.28 -0.31 -5.08
N LYS A 363 2.09 0.47 -4.01
CA LYS A 363 3.10 1.46 -3.59
C LYS A 363 4.40 0.81 -3.16
N VAL A 364 4.35 -0.35 -2.50
CA VAL A 364 5.55 -1.15 -2.19
C VAL A 364 6.23 -1.67 -3.46
N ALA A 365 5.47 -2.04 -4.50
CA ALA A 365 6.03 -2.43 -5.80
C ALA A 365 6.86 -1.29 -6.43
N GLU A 366 6.32 -0.06 -6.42
CA GLU A 366 7.04 1.14 -6.86
C GLU A 366 8.36 1.35 -6.08
N ASP A 367 8.29 1.19 -4.76
CA ASP A 367 9.45 1.29 -3.87
C ASP A 367 10.53 0.24 -4.20
N LEU A 368 10.13 -1.03 -4.38
CA LEU A 368 11.03 -2.13 -4.72
C LEU A 368 11.70 -1.95 -6.08
N ALA A 369 10.97 -1.40 -7.06
CA ALA A 369 11.49 -1.03 -8.37
C ALA A 369 12.42 0.21 -8.33
N GLY A 370 12.57 0.86 -7.18
CA GLY A 370 13.44 2.03 -6.98
C GLY A 370 12.82 3.34 -7.44
N TYR A 371 11.49 3.38 -7.58
CA TYR A 371 10.70 4.56 -7.95
C TYR A 371 9.85 5.12 -6.81
N GLY A 372 10.03 4.56 -5.61
CA GLY A 372 9.47 5.04 -4.35
C GLY A 372 9.98 6.38 -3.86
N TRP A 373 9.33 6.93 -2.83
CA TRP A 373 9.72 8.22 -2.23
C TRP A 373 11.12 8.22 -1.59
N ASN A 374 11.66 7.04 -1.30
CA ASN A 374 13.01 6.86 -0.75
C ASN A 374 14.11 6.96 -1.83
N SER A 375 13.74 7.15 -3.10
CA SER A 375 14.65 7.26 -4.24
C SER A 375 14.74 8.70 -4.73
N SER A 376 15.96 9.16 -5.09
CA SER A 376 16.19 10.51 -5.62
C SER A 376 15.51 10.76 -6.97
N ILE A 377 15.08 9.69 -7.65
CA ILE A 377 14.37 9.73 -8.92
C ILE A 377 12.91 9.26 -8.78
N GLY A 378 12.45 8.95 -7.57
CA GLY A 378 11.14 8.37 -7.33
C GLY A 378 10.04 9.40 -7.17
N ARG A 379 8.80 8.94 -7.04
CA ARG A 379 7.65 9.83 -6.92
C ARG A 379 7.61 10.51 -5.56
N SER A 380 7.23 11.78 -5.56
CA SER A 380 7.31 12.65 -4.38
C SER A 380 6.09 12.60 -3.48
N GLU A 381 5.01 11.87 -3.82
CA GLU A 381 3.77 11.92 -3.03
C GLU A 381 3.95 11.35 -1.63
N GLY A 382 4.81 10.33 -1.47
CA GLY A 382 5.17 9.80 -0.16
C GLY A 382 5.96 10.79 0.70
N ALA A 383 6.93 11.50 0.11
CA ALA A 383 7.67 12.54 0.81
C ALA A 383 6.75 13.71 1.19
N ALA A 384 5.90 14.16 0.26
CA ALA A 384 4.91 15.20 0.51
C ALA A 384 3.90 14.79 1.59
N TYR A 385 3.54 13.51 1.69
CA TYR A 385 2.69 12.99 2.75
C TYR A 385 3.38 13.06 4.12
N LEU A 386 4.65 12.65 4.21
CA LEU A 386 5.42 12.66 5.47
C LEU A 386 5.70 14.08 6.01
N GLU A 387 5.72 15.08 5.13
CA GLU A 387 5.90 16.48 5.49
C GLU A 387 4.60 17.19 5.92
N ARG A 388 3.42 16.56 5.75
CA ARG A 388 2.14 17.14 6.18
C ARG A 388 1.98 17.10 7.70
N GLY A 389 1.47 18.20 8.26
CA GLY A 389 1.27 18.36 9.71
C GLY A 389 0.10 17.57 10.30
N ALA A 390 -0.97 17.32 9.53
CA ALA A 390 -2.14 16.55 9.93
C ALA A 390 -2.76 15.86 8.70
N TYR A 391 -3.04 14.56 8.83
CA TYR A 391 -3.72 13.73 7.83
C TYR A 391 -5.22 13.69 8.17
N ASP A 392 -6.11 13.96 7.19
CA ASP A 392 -7.58 13.96 7.37
C ASP A 392 -8.22 12.61 6.98
N GLY A 393 -7.43 11.61 6.57
CA GLY A 393 -7.94 10.25 6.42
C GLY A 393 -7.94 9.53 7.76
N ARG A 394 -9.10 9.02 8.14
CA ARG A 394 -9.38 8.57 9.52
C ARG A 394 -9.19 7.07 9.72
N SER A 395 -8.88 6.36 8.64
CA SER A 395 -8.77 4.91 8.63
C SER A 395 -7.81 4.44 7.55
N LEU A 396 -6.97 3.46 7.88
CA LEU A 396 -6.17 2.74 6.89
C LEU A 396 -7.08 1.95 5.92
N THR A 397 -8.20 1.40 6.41
CA THR A 397 -9.02 0.43 5.67
C THR A 397 -10.29 1.02 5.06
N LYS A 398 -10.69 2.22 5.48
CA LYS A 398 -11.88 2.93 4.97
C LYS A 398 -11.47 4.27 4.40
N TRP A 399 -11.41 4.35 3.08
CA TRP A 399 -10.94 5.52 2.36
C TRP A 399 -12.06 6.55 2.20
N GLU A 400 -11.83 7.75 2.72
CA GLU A 400 -12.74 8.90 2.65
C GLU A 400 -11.91 10.17 2.36
N GLY A 401 -12.46 11.15 1.66
CA GLY A 401 -11.95 12.54 1.61
C GLY A 401 -10.63 12.79 0.87
N ASP A 402 -9.51 12.25 1.36
CA ASP A 402 -8.12 12.58 0.96
C ASP A 402 -7.46 11.42 0.19
N PRO A 403 -7.50 11.39 -1.16
CA PRO A 403 -6.96 10.30 -1.95
C PRO A 403 -5.46 10.10 -1.71
N ILE A 404 -4.65 11.17 -1.72
CA ILE A 404 -3.20 11.05 -1.55
C ILE A 404 -2.88 10.48 -0.17
N GLY A 405 -3.54 10.98 0.88
CA GLY A 405 -3.32 10.49 2.22
C GLY A 405 -3.77 9.04 2.43
N ASN A 406 -4.84 8.60 1.77
CA ASN A 406 -5.30 7.20 1.84
C ASN A 406 -4.26 6.22 1.28
N TYR A 407 -3.70 6.52 0.10
CA TYR A 407 -2.63 5.71 -0.50
C TYR A 407 -1.37 5.75 0.36
N GLN A 408 -0.91 6.94 0.75
CA GLN A 408 0.38 7.09 1.43
C GLN A 408 0.35 6.65 2.90
N GLY A 409 -0.80 6.72 3.55
CA GLY A 409 -1.00 6.15 4.90
C GLY A 409 -0.97 4.62 4.90
N ALA A 410 -1.73 4.00 3.98
CA ALA A 410 -1.71 2.54 3.79
C ALA A 410 -0.32 2.06 3.36
N HIS A 411 0.33 2.79 2.47
CA HIS A 411 1.71 2.56 2.06
C HIS A 411 2.69 2.63 3.25
N SER A 412 2.66 3.71 4.04
CA SER A 412 3.56 3.88 5.19
C SER A 412 3.43 2.73 6.20
N PHE A 413 2.20 2.24 6.40
CA PHE A 413 1.93 1.08 7.22
C PHE A 413 2.56 -0.20 6.65
N MET A 414 2.33 -0.52 5.37
CA MET A 414 2.92 -1.73 4.77
C MET A 414 4.44 -1.64 4.63
N ARG A 415 4.95 -0.45 4.34
CA ARG A 415 6.38 -0.17 4.26
C ARG A 415 7.09 -0.44 5.58
N PHE A 416 6.47 -0.11 6.72
CA PHE A 416 7.02 -0.43 8.05
C PHE A 416 7.31 -1.93 8.21
N PHE A 417 6.41 -2.79 7.70
CA PHE A 417 6.58 -4.24 7.73
C PHE A 417 7.62 -4.69 6.72
N ALA A 418 7.54 -4.18 5.50
CA ALA A 418 8.48 -4.48 4.43
C ALA A 418 9.93 -4.19 4.87
N ASP A 419 10.18 -3.00 5.42
CA ASP A 419 11.52 -2.62 5.91
C ASP A 419 12.05 -3.49 7.06
N ARG A 420 11.16 -4.10 7.84
CA ARG A 420 11.53 -4.90 9.02
C ARG A 420 11.64 -6.39 8.72
N LEU A 421 10.79 -6.89 7.84
CA LEU A 421 10.64 -8.31 7.53
C LEU A 421 11.26 -8.69 6.18
N GLY A 422 11.67 -7.70 5.36
CA GLY A 422 12.25 -7.96 4.05
C GLY A 422 11.29 -8.71 3.13
N THR A 423 11.81 -9.69 2.39
CA THR A 423 11.04 -10.54 1.46
C THR A 423 10.03 -11.45 2.15
N ASP A 424 10.06 -11.59 3.47
CA ASP A 424 9.18 -12.50 4.21
C ASP A 424 7.75 -11.96 4.41
N VAL A 425 7.48 -10.70 4.02
CA VAL A 425 6.13 -10.10 4.07
C VAL A 425 5.14 -10.82 3.15
N ALA A 426 5.60 -11.44 2.06
CA ALA A 426 4.75 -12.12 1.08
C ALA A 426 4.34 -13.55 1.49
N GLY A 427 4.69 -14.01 2.71
CA GLY A 427 4.29 -15.32 3.20
C GLY A 427 5.07 -16.45 2.52
N VAL A 428 6.30 -16.69 2.98
CA VAL A 428 7.01 -17.92 2.63
C VAL A 428 6.40 -19.07 3.44
N GLY A 429 5.59 -19.90 2.78
CA GLY A 429 5.25 -21.22 3.31
C GLY A 429 6.53 -21.99 3.64
N GLU A 430 6.62 -22.49 4.86
CA GLU A 430 7.73 -23.29 5.36
C GLU A 430 8.12 -24.37 4.34
N ARG A 431 9.26 -24.19 3.65
CA ARG A 431 9.94 -25.32 3.02
C ARG A 431 10.61 -26.11 4.14
N GLY A 432 9.98 -27.23 4.48
CA GLY A 432 10.45 -28.17 5.47
C GLY A 432 11.89 -28.61 5.23
N ALA A 433 12.61 -28.78 6.34
CA ALA A 433 13.78 -29.62 6.46
C ALA A 433 13.37 -30.95 7.11
#